data_AF-A0A2V8J7C1-F1
#
_entry.id   AF-A0A2V8J7C1-F1
#
_cell.length_a   1.000
_cell.length_b   1.000
_cell.length_c   1.000
_cell.angle_alpha   90.00
_cell.angle_beta   90.00
_cell.angle_gamma   90.00
#
_symmetry.space_group_name_H-M   'P 1'
#
loop_
_entity.id
_entity.type
_entity.pdbx_description
1 polymer ?
#
loop_
_entity_poly.entity_id
_entity_poly.type
_entity_poly.pdbx_seq_one_letter_code
_entity_poly.pdbx_strand_id
1 'polypeptide(L)'
;DGREERILYVTPGYRLVALDAKPGAPVRSFGADGAVDLKKDDDQEIDPLSREIGLHAAPVVAGDIVIVGAAHRPGGVPSAKTNVKGYVRAFDV
;
A
#
# COMPACT_ATOMS: atom_id res chain seq x y z
N ASP A 1 -13.26 11.51 12.13
CA ASP A 1 -14.24 12.55 12.54
C ASP A 1 -14.19 13.83 11.68
N GLY A 2 -13.49 13.82 10.54
CA GLY A 2 -13.42 14.95 9.61
C GLY A 2 -12.59 16.14 10.07
N ARG A 3 -11.91 16.07 11.23
CA ARG A 3 -11.07 17.19 11.73
C ARG A 3 -9.67 17.21 11.13
N GLU A 4 -9.18 16.07 10.65
CA GLU A 4 -7.87 15.92 10.03
C GLU A 4 -8.03 15.56 8.55
N GLU A 5 -7.55 16.44 7.67
CA GLU A 5 -7.54 16.23 6.23
C GLU A 5 -6.25 15.52 5.83
N ARG A 6 -6.37 14.38 5.16
CA ARG A 6 -5.22 13.54 4.80
C ARG A 6 -5.21 13.23 3.30
N ILE A 7 -4.01 13.16 2.73
CA ILE A 7 -3.75 12.60 1.40
C ILE A 7 -3.21 11.19 1.59
N LEU A 8 -3.87 10.21 0.96
CA LEU A 8 -3.44 8.82 0.97
C LEU A 8 -2.88 8.46 -0.41
N TYR A 9 -1.67 7.92 -0.44
CA TYR A 9 -0.98 7.61 -1.68
C TYR A 9 -0.32 6.23 -1.62
N VAL A 10 -0.46 5.45 -2.68
CA VAL A 10 0.24 4.17 -2.84
C VAL A 10 1.40 4.35 -3.80
N THR A 11 2.62 4.16 -3.29
CA THR A 11 3.84 4.27 -4.09
C THR A 11 4.08 3.00 -4.93
N PRO A 12 4.73 3.11 -6.11
CA PRO A 12 5.14 1.95 -6.91
C PRO A 12 5.95 0.89 -6.13
N GLY A 13 6.66 1.32 -5.09
CA GLY A 13 7.40 0.45 -4.17
C GLY A 13 6.52 -0.41 -3.27
N TYR A 14 5.19 -0.31 -3.40
CA TYR A 14 4.18 -0.97 -2.58
C TYR A 14 4.22 -0.49 -1.12
N ARG A 15 4.06 0.83 -0.97
CA ARG A 15 3.87 1.47 0.34
C ARG A 15 2.65 2.35 0.31
N LEU A 16 1.80 2.24 1.32
CA LEU A 16 0.69 3.16 1.57
C LEU A 16 1.20 4.27 2.49
N VAL A 17 1.07 5.51 2.06
CA VAL A 17 1.58 6.71 2.75
C VAL A 17 0.41 7.62 3.09
N ALA A 18 0.40 8.18 4.31
CA ALA A 18 -0.53 9.21 4.74
C ALA A 18 0.20 10.53 4.96
N LEU A 19 -0.26 11.58 4.31
CA LEU A 19 0.26 12.95 4.42
C LEU A 19 -0.83 13.88 4.94
N ASP A 20 -0.46 14.89 5.73
CA ASP A 20 -1.35 16.00 6.04
C ASP A 20 -1.64 16.77 4.76
N ALA A 21 -2.91 17.03 4.47
CA ALA A 21 -3.35 17.64 3.22
C ALA A 21 -2.84 19.08 3.03
N LYS A 22 -2.39 19.77 4.08
CA LYS A 22 -1.92 21.16 3.99
C LYS A 22 -0.40 21.28 3.82
N PRO A 23 0.45 20.85 4.78
CA PRO A 23 1.90 20.96 4.63
C PRO A 23 2.50 19.79 3.83
N GLY A 24 1.74 18.73 3.52
CA GLY A 24 2.24 17.53 2.85
C GLY A 24 3.19 16.69 3.72
N ALA A 25 3.29 16.99 5.02
CA ALA A 25 4.13 16.25 5.94
C ALA A 25 3.53 14.87 6.27
N PRO A 26 4.34 13.83 6.53
CA PRO A 26 3.83 12.53 6.94
C PRO A 26 3.00 12.59 8.22
N VAL A 27 1.84 11.93 8.23
CA VAL A 27 1.01 11.74 9.42
C VAL A 27 1.65 10.68 10.30
N ARG A 28 2.49 11.10 11.26
CA ARG A 28 3.35 10.19 12.05
C ARG A 28 2.61 9.09 12.82
N SER A 29 1.33 9.30 13.13
CA SER A 29 0.47 8.32 13.79
C SER A 29 -0.03 7.20 12.88
N PHE A 30 0.16 7.30 11.57
CA PHE A 30 -0.30 6.28 10.61
C PHE A 30 0.83 5.28 10.30
N GLY A 31 0.57 3.98 10.52
CA GLY A 31 1.55 2.92 10.28
C GLY A 31 2.87 3.16 11.02
N ALA A 32 3.99 2.91 10.35
CA ALA A 32 5.32 3.27 10.83
C ALA A 32 5.72 4.65 10.26
N ASP A 33 5.66 5.68 11.11
CA ASP A 33 6.10 7.04 10.78
C ASP A 33 5.41 7.67 9.55
N GLY A 34 4.13 7.34 9.34
CA GLY A 34 3.33 7.85 8.23
C GLY A 34 3.23 6.92 7.02
N ALA A 35 3.73 5.69 7.12
CA ALA A 35 3.62 4.71 6.05
C ALA A 35 3.42 3.27 6.54
N VAL A 36 2.71 2.48 5.74
CA VAL A 36 2.65 1.02 5.85
C VAL A 36 3.46 0.43 4.70
N ASP A 37 4.41 -0.45 5.02
CA ASP A 37 5.11 -1.26 4.03
C ASP A 37 4.24 -2.45 3.64
N LEU A 38 3.58 -2.35 2.49
CA LEU A 38 2.58 -3.33 2.07
C LEU A 38 3.20 -4.68 1.71
N LYS A 39 4.51 -4.77 1.47
CA LYS A 39 5.18 -6.08 1.30
C LYS A 39 5.38 -6.79 2.63
N LYS A 40 5.69 -6.04 3.69
CA LYS A 40 5.85 -6.61 5.04
C LYS A 40 4.53 -7.02 5.66
N ASP A 41 3.46 -6.34 5.27
CA ASP A 41 2.09 -6.55 5.78
C ASP A 41 1.27 -7.55 4.93
N ASP A 42 1.90 -8.37 4.09
CA ASP A 42 1.22 -9.15 3.04
C ASP A 42 0.93 -10.63 3.42
N ASP A 43 0.94 -10.96 4.73
CA ASP A 43 0.76 -12.32 5.27
C ASP A 43 1.59 -13.41 4.58
N GLN A 44 2.71 -13.03 3.98
CA GLN A 44 3.62 -13.91 3.23
C GLN A 44 5.03 -13.31 3.23
N GLU A 45 6.05 -14.16 3.12
CA GLU A 45 7.42 -13.68 2.97
C GLU A 45 7.64 -13.15 1.54
N ILE A 46 7.94 -11.86 1.44
CA ILE A 46 8.24 -11.18 0.17
C ILE A 46 9.63 -10.57 0.28
N ASP A 47 10.51 -10.91 -0.66
CA ASP A 47 11.78 -10.19 -0.82
C ASP A 47 11.50 -8.68 -1.00
N PRO A 48 12.01 -7.80 -0.12
CA PRO A 48 11.79 -6.36 -0.21
C PRO A 48 12.22 -5.74 -1.54
N LEU A 49 13.21 -6.35 -2.21
CA LEU A 49 13.74 -5.91 -3.51
C LEU A 49 13.01 -6.54 -4.70
N SER A 50 12.08 -7.48 -4.43
CA SER A 50 11.25 -8.05 -5.47
C SER A 50 10.39 -6.98 -6.14
N ARG A 51 10.33 -7.08 -7.46
CA ARG A 51 9.54 -6.22 -8.35
C ARG A 51 8.28 -6.92 -8.84
N GLU A 52 7.89 -7.99 -8.17
CA GLU A 52 6.80 -8.86 -8.58
C GLU A 52 5.42 -8.34 -8.18
N ILE A 53 5.36 -7.66 -7.04
CA ILE A 53 4.17 -6.97 -6.54
C ILE A 53 4.47 -5.47 -6.35
N GLY A 54 3.50 -4.65 -6.72
CA GLY A 54 3.52 -3.20 -6.59
C GLY A 54 2.14 -2.60 -6.78
N LEU A 55 2.02 -1.28 -6.68
CA LEU A 55 0.81 -0.55 -7.08
C LEU A 55 1.12 0.94 -7.25
N HIS A 56 0.45 1.59 -8.19
CA HIS A 56 0.51 3.06 -8.36
C HIS A 56 -0.88 3.67 -8.60
N ALA A 57 -1.93 2.86 -8.45
CA ALA A 57 -3.32 3.32 -8.53
C ALA A 57 -3.71 4.05 -7.24
N ALA A 58 -4.68 4.96 -7.35
CA ALA A 58 -5.27 5.60 -6.18
C ALA A 58 -5.97 4.56 -5.29
N PRO A 59 -5.79 4.63 -3.95
CA PRO A 59 -6.56 3.81 -3.04
C PRO A 59 -8.01 4.31 -2.94
N VAL A 60 -8.89 3.49 -2.38
CA VAL A 60 -10.29 3.87 -2.13
C VAL A 60 -10.50 4.08 -0.63
N VAL A 61 -11.22 5.14 -0.25
CA VAL A 61 -11.61 5.39 1.15
C VAL A 61 -13.10 5.11 1.32
N ALA A 62 -13.46 4.35 2.36
CA ALA A 62 -14.84 4.06 2.74
C ALA A 62 -14.98 4.22 4.26
N GLY A 63 -15.62 5.31 4.70
CA GLY A 63 -15.64 5.68 6.12
C GLY A 63 -14.23 6.02 6.62
N ASP A 64 -13.84 5.45 7.76
CA ASP A 64 -12.52 5.63 8.37
C ASP A 64 -11.53 4.52 7.92
N ILE A 65 -11.75 3.92 6.74
CA ILE A 65 -10.94 2.82 6.21
C ILE A 65 -10.43 3.15 4.81
N VAL A 66 -9.14 2.92 4.57
CA VAL A 66 -8.54 2.92 3.23
C VAL A 66 -8.31 1.50 2.72
N ILE A 67 -8.67 1.26 1.46
CA ILE A 67 -8.62 -0.03 0.78
C ILE A 67 -7.57 0.04 -0.33
N VAL A 68 -6.65 -0.94 -0.33
CA VAL A 68 -5.53 -1.04 -1.26
C VAL A 68 -5.50 -2.42 -1.91
N GLY A 69 -5.35 -2.47 -3.23
CA GLY A 69 -5.19 -3.71 -3.99
C GLY A 69 -3.72 -4.09 -4.21
N ALA A 70 -3.50 -4.93 -5.21
CA ALA A 70 -2.17 -5.33 -5.66
C ALA A 70 -2.11 -5.36 -7.19
N ALA A 71 -0.97 -5.00 -7.76
CA ALA A 71 -0.66 -5.20 -9.16
C ALA A 71 0.59 -6.08 -9.28
N HIS A 72 0.59 -6.97 -10.28
CA HIS A 72 1.65 -7.93 -10.50
C HIS A 72 2.30 -7.72 -11.84
N ARG A 73 3.51 -8.26 -12.00
CA ARG A 73 4.11 -8.38 -13.33
C ARG A 73 3.25 -9.27 -14.23
N PRO A 74 3.19 -8.99 -15.53
CA PRO A 74 2.49 -9.85 -16.47
C PRO A 74 3.05 -11.27 -16.46
N GLY A 75 2.20 -12.27 -16.19
CA GLY A 75 2.58 -13.67 -16.03
C GLY A 75 2.71 -14.47 -17.34
N GLY A 76 3.07 -13.83 -18.46
CA GLY A 76 3.06 -14.49 -19.78
C GLY A 76 4.12 -15.57 -19.97
N VAL A 77 5.28 -15.45 -19.29
CA VAL A 77 6.38 -16.42 -19.32
C VAL A 77 6.90 -16.62 -17.89
N PRO A 78 6.25 -17.46 -17.07
CA PRO A 78 6.61 -17.61 -15.66
C PRO A 78 7.93 -18.36 -15.50
N SER A 79 8.82 -17.85 -14.63
CA SER A 79 10.10 -18.49 -14.27
C SER A 79 9.96 -19.54 -13.16
N ALA A 80 8.83 -19.57 -12.46
CA ALA A 80 8.55 -20.49 -11.35
C ALA A 80 7.07 -20.91 -11.33
N LYS A 81 6.77 -22.00 -10.61
CA LYS A 81 5.40 -22.50 -10.40
C LYS A 81 4.57 -21.66 -9.43
N THR A 82 5.24 -20.88 -8.59
CA THR A 82 4.63 -20.06 -7.53
C THR A 82 5.00 -18.61 -7.72
N ASN A 83 4.14 -17.71 -7.24
CA ASN A 83 4.36 -16.28 -7.28
C ASN A 83 3.83 -15.62 -6.00
N VAL A 84 4.17 -14.34 -5.78
CA VAL A 84 3.52 -13.52 -4.76
C VAL A 84 2.02 -13.52 -5.00
N LYS A 85 1.23 -13.70 -3.94
CA LYS A 85 -0.24 -13.65 -4.02
C LYS A 85 -0.70 -12.21 -3.87
N GLY A 86 -1.63 -11.80 -4.73
CA GLY A 86 -2.28 -10.50 -4.60
C GLY A 86 -3.44 -10.52 -3.62
N TYR A 87 -3.40 -9.63 -2.64
CA TYR A 87 -4.51 -9.37 -1.73
C TYR A 87 -5.08 -7.97 -1.91
N VAL A 88 -6.36 -7.82 -1.56
CA VAL A 88 -6.98 -6.53 -1.28
C VAL A 88 -7.05 -6.40 0.23
N ARG A 89 -6.44 -5.35 0.77
CA ARG A 89 -6.29 -5.11 2.21
C ARG A 89 -6.84 -3.74 2.59
N ALA A 90 -7.19 -3.59 3.86
CA ALA A 90 -7.81 -2.40 4.39
C ALA A 90 -7.14 -1.95 5.69
N PHE A 91 -7.02 -0.63 5.89
CA PHE A 91 -6.32 -0.02 7.02
C PHE A 91 -7.15 1.12 7.60
N ASP A 92 -7.10 1.29 8.93
CA ASP A 92 -7.74 2.43 9.60
C ASP A 92 -7.02 3.75 9.25
N VAL A 93 -7.80 4.83 9.05
CA VAL A 93 -7.29 6.17 8.70
C VAL A 93 -7.88 7.29 9.51
#